data_AF-A0A4R9K5S6-F1
#
_entry.id   AF-A0A4R9K5S6-F1
#
_cell.length_a   1.000
_cell.length_b   1.000
_cell.length_c   1.000
_cell.angle_alpha   90.00
_cell.angle_beta   90.00
_cell.angle_gamma   90.00
#
_symmetry.space_group_name_H-M   'P 1'
#
loop_
_entity.id
_entity.type
_entity.pdbx_description
1 polymer ?
#
loop_
_entity_poly.entity_id
_entity_poly.type
_entity_poly.pdbx_seq_one_letter_code
_entity_poly.pdbx_strand_id
1 'polypeptide(L)'
;MKLSLFFSIFIFYLGCTSPPLPVFPSKEGICPKADLILLSQPEIDIQTGNGLVGIYCKADITPAGFEWEISLVFQDEIHPSGWKDFFYRIYRRFRYGRTYDIESFLVRLEPDAKTFQLDLRNVYSGEQIFEEDPVVHKDKILSSSSLESRNSFPVLYINTWNHMFGEKDNNPKLTKQEIQISEFRFGSRSQLDGYFGTY
;
A
#
# COMPACT_ATOMS: atom_id res chain seq x y z
N MET A 1 24.13 -45.27 27.14
CA MET A 1 22.90 -44.99 26.37
C MET A 1 22.83 -43.51 26.09
N LYS A 2 23.04 -43.09 24.84
CA LYS A 2 22.88 -41.69 24.41
C LYS A 2 21.44 -41.51 23.94
N LEU A 3 20.64 -40.74 24.66
CA LEU A 3 19.29 -40.37 24.24
C LEU A 3 19.41 -39.12 23.36
N SER A 4 19.38 -39.33 22.05
CA SER A 4 19.28 -38.26 21.06
C SER A 4 17.83 -37.76 21.06
N LEU A 5 17.63 -36.55 21.58
CA LEU A 5 16.34 -35.85 21.53
C LEU A 5 16.26 -35.16 20.15
N PHE A 6 15.64 -35.84 19.17
CA PHE A 6 15.26 -35.21 17.91
C PHE A 6 14.08 -34.26 18.20
N PHE A 7 14.37 -32.97 18.38
CA PHE A 7 13.35 -31.93 18.28
C PHE A 7 12.98 -31.80 16.80
N SER A 8 11.95 -32.56 16.39
CA SER A 8 11.34 -32.38 15.08
C SER A 8 10.56 -31.07 15.13
N ILE A 9 11.18 -29.98 14.69
CA ILE A 9 10.50 -28.71 14.44
C ILE A 9 9.54 -28.99 13.30
N PHE A 10 8.28 -29.24 13.64
CA PHE A 10 7.16 -29.20 12.70
C PHE A 10 7.04 -27.75 12.24
N ILE A 11 7.79 -27.40 11.20
CA ILE A 11 7.52 -26.21 10.41
C ILE A 11 6.17 -26.49 9.75
N PHE A 12 5.09 -26.02 10.39
CA PHE A 12 3.81 -25.91 9.72
C PHE A 12 4.00 -24.94 8.56
N TYR A 13 4.38 -25.48 7.40
CA TYR A 13 4.05 -24.90 6.11
C TYR A 13 2.53 -24.94 5.98
N LEU A 14 1.85 -24.08 6.73
CA LEU A 14 0.54 -23.58 6.35
C LEU A 14 0.80 -22.72 5.11
N GLY A 15 0.98 -23.38 3.96
CA GLY A 15 0.88 -22.77 2.65
C GLY A 15 -0.56 -22.33 2.46
N CYS A 16 -0.99 -21.33 3.21
CA CYS A 16 -2.22 -20.62 2.97
C CYS A 16 -1.94 -19.70 1.80
N THR A 17 -2.46 -20.07 0.63
CA THR A 17 -2.64 -19.14 -0.47
C THR A 17 -3.44 -17.96 0.05
N SER A 18 -2.92 -16.74 -0.14
CA SER A 18 -3.66 -15.53 0.17
C SER A 18 -5.03 -15.59 -0.52
N PRO A 19 -6.11 -15.16 0.15
CA PRO A 19 -7.44 -15.17 -0.46
C PRO A 19 -7.42 -14.37 -1.76
N PRO A 20 -8.23 -14.73 -2.77
CA PRO A 20 -8.27 -13.96 -4.01
C PRO A 20 -8.71 -12.53 -3.74
N LEU A 21 -8.24 -11.60 -4.57
CA LEU A 21 -8.65 -10.20 -4.52
C LEU A 21 -10.17 -10.08 -4.71
N PRO A 22 -10.90 -9.39 -3.81
CA PRO A 22 -12.34 -9.31 -3.87
C PRO A 22 -12.84 -8.56 -5.11
N VAL A 23 -14.09 -8.85 -5.49
CA VAL A 23 -14.84 -8.06 -6.46
C VAL A 23 -16.11 -7.61 -5.77
N PHE A 24 -16.16 -6.33 -5.41
CA PHE A 24 -17.36 -5.76 -4.80
C PHE A 24 -18.35 -5.32 -5.87
N PRO A 25 -19.66 -5.58 -5.70
CA PRO A 25 -20.66 -5.10 -6.65
C PRO A 25 -20.69 -3.58 -6.60
N SER A 26 -20.51 -2.93 -7.74
CA SER A 26 -20.70 -1.48 -7.84
C SER A 26 -22.19 -1.16 -7.94
N LYS A 27 -22.66 -0.18 -7.17
CA LYS A 27 -24.00 0.40 -7.33
C LYS A 27 -23.92 1.86 -7.77
N GLU A 28 -22.89 2.57 -7.32
CA GLU A 28 -22.50 3.96 -7.63
C GLU A 28 -21.05 4.16 -7.13
N GLY A 29 -20.36 5.24 -7.54
CA GLY A 29 -19.07 5.63 -6.93
C GLY A 29 -17.83 4.91 -7.45
N ILE A 30 -17.82 4.43 -8.70
CA ILE A 30 -16.56 3.99 -9.34
C ILE A 30 -15.76 5.24 -9.74
N CYS A 31 -14.49 5.30 -9.35
CA CYS A 31 -13.59 6.33 -9.84
C CYS A 31 -13.38 6.17 -11.35
N PRO A 32 -13.43 7.25 -12.14
CA PRO A 32 -13.22 7.14 -13.57
C PRO A 32 -11.83 6.54 -13.83
N LYS A 33 -11.71 5.77 -14.93
CA LYS A 33 -10.39 5.38 -15.42
C LYS A 33 -9.62 6.66 -15.73
N ALA A 34 -8.59 6.91 -14.95
CA ALA A 34 -7.80 8.12 -15.01
C ALA A 34 -6.37 7.76 -14.66
N ASP A 35 -5.45 8.20 -15.49
CA ASP A 35 -4.02 8.06 -15.26
C ASP A 35 -3.57 9.17 -14.30
N LEU A 36 -3.82 8.97 -13.01
CA LEU A 36 -3.71 10.05 -12.02
C LEU A 36 -2.27 10.26 -11.52
N ILE A 37 -1.62 9.15 -11.15
CA ILE A 37 -0.39 9.14 -10.37
C ILE A 37 0.48 7.98 -10.88
N LEU A 38 1.79 8.22 -10.97
CA LEU A 38 2.79 7.16 -11.07
C LEU A 38 3.28 6.82 -9.67
N LEU A 39 3.03 5.58 -9.23
CA LEU A 39 3.66 5.05 -8.02
C LEU A 39 5.08 4.64 -8.36
N SER A 40 6.04 5.06 -7.54
CA SER A 40 7.45 4.70 -7.67
C SER A 40 7.87 3.88 -6.46
N GLN A 41 8.04 2.57 -6.64
CA GLN A 41 8.35 1.61 -5.57
C GLN A 41 9.79 1.10 -5.73
N PRO A 42 10.56 0.93 -4.64
CA PRO A 42 11.83 0.23 -4.69
C PRO A 42 11.70 -1.16 -5.30
N GLU A 43 12.50 -1.45 -6.34
CA GLU A 43 12.41 -2.72 -7.06
C GLU A 43 12.72 -3.92 -6.14
N ILE A 44 13.63 -3.73 -5.18
CA ILE A 44 13.96 -4.73 -4.17
C ILE A 44 12.74 -5.15 -3.34
N ASP A 45 11.84 -4.21 -3.05
CA ASP A 45 10.62 -4.44 -2.26
C ASP A 45 9.62 -5.31 -3.04
N ILE A 46 9.50 -5.05 -4.34
CA ILE A 46 8.68 -5.88 -5.23
C ILE A 46 9.25 -7.29 -5.33
N GLN A 47 10.56 -7.41 -5.54
CA GLN A 47 11.27 -8.69 -5.69
C GLN A 47 11.20 -9.55 -4.42
N THR A 48 11.16 -8.94 -3.24
CA THR A 48 11.01 -9.67 -1.97
C THR A 48 9.58 -10.12 -1.71
N GLY A 49 8.59 -9.60 -2.46
CA GLY A 49 7.19 -10.02 -2.36
C GLY A 49 6.25 -8.99 -1.75
N ASN A 50 6.64 -7.71 -1.68
CA ASN A 50 5.78 -6.58 -1.29
C ASN A 50 5.19 -5.83 -2.50
N GLY A 51 5.10 -6.48 -3.66
CA GLY A 51 4.55 -5.86 -4.85
C GLY A 51 3.08 -5.48 -4.70
N LEU A 52 2.68 -4.39 -5.38
CA LEU A 52 1.28 -4.01 -5.54
C LEU A 52 0.51 -5.07 -6.35
N VAL A 53 -0.60 -5.57 -5.81
CA VAL A 53 -1.42 -6.62 -6.45
C VAL A 53 -2.84 -6.16 -6.80
N GLY A 54 -3.32 -5.07 -6.21
CA GLY A 54 -4.65 -4.56 -6.49
C GLY A 54 -4.78 -3.08 -6.18
N ILE A 55 -5.62 -2.41 -6.99
CA ILE A 55 -5.98 -1.01 -6.80
C ILE A 55 -7.50 -0.95 -6.72
N TYR A 56 -8.02 -0.41 -5.64
CA TYR A 56 -9.44 -0.20 -5.41
C TYR A 56 -9.70 1.29 -5.29
N CYS A 57 -10.89 1.70 -5.71
CA CYS A 57 -11.33 3.06 -5.60
C CYS A 57 -12.80 3.16 -5.26
N LYS A 58 -13.11 4.12 -4.40
CA LYS A 58 -14.47 4.57 -4.10
C LYS A 58 -14.53 6.09 -4.24
N ALA A 59 -15.37 6.56 -5.15
CA ALA A 59 -15.64 7.98 -5.33
C ALA A 59 -16.86 8.39 -4.50
N ASP A 60 -16.74 9.49 -3.77
CA ASP A 60 -17.81 10.12 -3.00
C ASP A 60 -17.97 11.60 -3.42
N ILE A 61 -19.21 12.08 -3.40
CA ILE A 61 -19.53 13.50 -3.57
C ILE A 61 -19.64 14.11 -2.17
N THR A 62 -18.73 15.02 -1.84
CA THR A 62 -18.72 15.75 -0.58
C THR A 62 -19.17 17.21 -0.79
N PRO A 63 -19.54 17.95 0.27
CA PRO A 63 -19.78 19.39 0.15
C PRO A 63 -18.57 20.18 -0.38
N ALA A 64 -17.36 19.64 -0.25
CA ALA A 64 -16.11 20.25 -0.71
C ALA A 64 -15.75 19.87 -2.17
N GLY A 65 -16.49 18.95 -2.80
CA GLY A 65 -16.24 18.49 -4.17
C GLY A 65 -16.18 16.96 -4.28
N PHE A 66 -15.56 16.49 -5.36
CA PHE A 66 -15.35 15.07 -5.63
C PHE A 66 -14.11 14.55 -4.90
N GLU A 67 -14.29 13.53 -4.08
CA GLU A 67 -13.22 12.87 -3.33
C GLU A 67 -13.15 11.40 -3.73
N TRP A 68 -11.95 10.92 -4.02
CA TRP A 68 -11.69 9.53 -4.35
C TRP A 68 -10.83 8.90 -3.26
N GLU A 69 -11.36 7.87 -2.60
CA GLU A 69 -10.57 7.01 -1.73
C GLU A 69 -9.89 5.95 -2.59
N ILE A 70 -8.57 6.08 -2.77
CA ILE A 70 -7.75 5.09 -3.46
C ILE A 70 -7.14 4.17 -2.41
N SER A 71 -7.36 2.87 -2.57
CA SER A 71 -6.79 1.83 -1.71
C SER A 71 -5.90 0.90 -2.52
N LEU A 72 -4.64 0.82 -2.14
CA LEU A 72 -3.61 -0.02 -2.71
C LEU A 72 -3.48 -1.29 -1.86
N VAL A 73 -3.50 -2.45 -2.51
CA VAL A 73 -3.33 -3.76 -1.85
C VAL A 73 -1.96 -4.29 -2.24
N PHE A 74 -1.08 -4.43 -1.26
CA PHE A 74 0.26 -4.98 -1.40
C PHE A 74 0.29 -6.42 -0.93
N GLN A 75 1.08 -7.26 -1.59
CA GLN A 75 1.12 -8.70 -1.38
C GLN A 75 1.45 -9.12 0.06
N ASP A 76 2.34 -8.39 0.74
CA ASP A 76 2.73 -8.60 2.14
C ASP A 76 3.29 -7.27 2.72
N GLU A 77 3.90 -7.27 3.91
CA GLU A 77 4.65 -6.14 4.50
C GLU A 77 5.95 -6.68 5.11
N ILE A 78 6.87 -7.04 4.22
CA ILE A 78 8.10 -7.75 4.57
C ILE A 78 9.12 -6.78 5.15
N HIS A 79 9.51 -7.04 6.40
CA HIS A 79 10.50 -6.24 7.09
C HIS A 79 11.92 -6.54 6.54
N PRO A 80 12.80 -5.54 6.30
CA PRO A 80 14.14 -5.75 5.73
C PRO A 80 15.01 -6.71 6.55
N SER A 81 14.82 -6.72 7.87
CA SER A 81 15.40 -7.71 8.78
C SER A 81 14.57 -9.00 8.87
N GLY A 82 15.07 -10.09 8.30
CA GLY A 82 14.33 -11.37 8.20
C GLY A 82 13.92 -12.03 9.52
N TRP A 83 14.66 -11.82 10.62
CA TRP A 83 14.22 -12.34 11.93
C TRP A 83 13.08 -11.52 12.52
N LYS A 84 13.09 -10.19 12.34
CA LYS A 84 11.98 -9.32 12.73
C LYS A 84 10.76 -9.62 11.87
N ASP A 85 10.95 -9.78 10.57
CA ASP A 85 9.91 -10.17 9.62
C ASP A 85 9.17 -11.44 10.07
N PHE A 86 9.93 -12.47 10.44
CA PHE A 86 9.35 -13.73 10.92
C PHE A 86 8.38 -13.54 12.09
N PHE A 87 8.80 -12.81 13.14
CA PHE A 87 7.92 -12.55 14.29
C PHE A 87 6.80 -11.57 13.95
N TYR A 88 7.08 -10.57 13.12
CA TYR A 88 6.12 -9.56 12.71
C TYR A 88 4.96 -10.18 11.92
N ARG A 89 5.26 -11.07 10.96
CA ARG A 89 4.25 -11.78 10.18
C ARG A 89 3.41 -12.71 11.04
N ILE A 90 4.00 -13.39 12.03
CA ILE A 90 3.24 -14.17 13.02
C ILE A 90 2.27 -13.27 13.80
N TYR A 91 2.77 -12.13 14.32
CA TYR A 91 1.95 -11.16 15.04
C TYR A 91 0.80 -10.62 14.18
N ARG A 92 1.09 -10.13 12.97
CA ARG A 92 0.08 -9.58 12.05
C ARG A 92 -0.98 -10.62 11.71
N ARG A 93 -0.58 -11.87 11.51
CA ARG A 93 -1.52 -12.97 11.28
C ARG A 93 -2.50 -13.12 12.45
N PHE A 94 -2.01 -13.16 13.69
CA PHE A 94 -2.89 -13.27 14.85
C PHE A 94 -3.74 -12.01 15.10
N ARG A 95 -3.21 -10.83 14.79
CA ARG A 95 -3.86 -9.55 15.09
C ARG A 95 -4.91 -9.14 14.05
N TYR A 96 -4.66 -9.42 12.77
CA TYR A 96 -5.40 -8.90 11.62
C TYR A 96 -5.96 -9.97 10.69
N GLY A 97 -5.58 -11.24 10.83
CA GLY A 97 -6.10 -12.33 9.99
C GLY A 97 -5.61 -12.35 8.54
N ARG A 98 -4.76 -11.39 8.14
CA ARG A 98 -4.31 -11.21 6.74
C ARG A 98 -2.80 -11.07 6.60
N THR A 99 -2.30 -11.46 5.42
CA THR A 99 -0.92 -11.18 4.98
C THR A 99 -0.85 -9.92 4.13
N TYR A 100 -1.87 -9.69 3.30
CA TYR A 100 -1.96 -8.49 2.47
C TYR A 100 -1.86 -7.25 3.35
N ASP A 101 -1.03 -6.33 2.92
CA ASP A 101 -1.06 -4.98 3.42
C ASP A 101 -1.97 -4.12 2.54
N ILE A 102 -2.64 -3.16 3.17
CA ILE A 102 -3.48 -2.23 2.44
C ILE A 102 -3.08 -0.87 2.92
N GLU A 103 -2.89 0.05 1.97
CA GLU A 103 -2.74 1.46 2.27
C GLU A 103 -3.69 2.30 1.44
N SER A 104 -4.21 3.36 2.06
CA SER A 104 -5.28 4.16 1.48
C SER A 104 -4.98 5.65 1.63
N PHE A 105 -5.32 6.43 0.61
CA PHE A 105 -5.23 7.88 0.62
C PHE A 105 -6.40 8.50 -0.14
N LEU A 106 -6.67 9.78 0.12
CA LEU A 106 -7.74 10.50 -0.55
C LEU A 106 -7.18 11.42 -1.63
N VAL A 107 -7.84 11.44 -2.78
CA VAL A 107 -7.60 12.40 -3.87
C VAL A 107 -8.80 13.32 -3.96
N ARG A 108 -8.59 14.62 -3.76
CA ARG A 108 -9.61 15.66 -3.93
C ARG A 108 -9.31 16.43 -5.20
N LEU A 109 -10.19 16.36 -6.19
CA LEU A 109 -10.03 17.13 -7.41
C LEU A 109 -10.35 18.60 -7.14
N GLU A 110 -9.48 19.49 -7.60
CA GLU A 110 -9.73 20.93 -7.55
C GLU A 110 -10.77 21.34 -8.61
N PRO A 111 -11.43 22.50 -8.46
CA PRO A 111 -12.45 22.96 -9.42
C PRO A 111 -11.96 23.11 -10.87
N ASP A 112 -10.64 23.24 -11.07
CA ASP A 112 -10.02 23.33 -12.40
C ASP A 112 -9.92 21.98 -13.13
N ALA A 113 -10.24 20.87 -12.45
CA ALA A 113 -10.12 19.48 -12.90
C ALA A 113 -8.74 19.08 -13.43
N LYS A 114 -7.70 19.87 -13.13
CA LYS A 114 -6.31 19.65 -13.56
C LYS A 114 -5.39 19.43 -12.38
N THR A 115 -5.69 20.06 -11.25
CA THR A 115 -4.95 19.91 -10.01
C THR A 115 -5.76 19.10 -9.01
N PHE A 116 -5.05 18.51 -8.05
CA PHE A 116 -5.68 17.74 -6.98
C PHE A 116 -4.88 17.88 -5.70
N GLN A 117 -5.55 17.63 -4.58
CA GLN A 117 -4.93 17.44 -3.29
C GLN A 117 -4.88 15.96 -2.95
N LEU A 118 -3.76 15.53 -2.38
CA LEU A 118 -3.52 14.17 -1.92
C LEU A 118 -3.44 14.19 -0.40
N ASP A 119 -4.41 13.59 0.26
CA ASP A 119 -4.48 13.46 1.72
C ASP A 119 -3.83 12.13 2.14
N LEU A 120 -2.57 12.19 2.56
CA LEU A 120 -1.76 11.06 3.00
C LEU A 120 -1.88 10.88 4.52
N ARG A 121 -3.10 10.71 5.01
CA ARG A 121 -3.35 10.51 6.43
C ARG A 121 -2.90 9.12 6.88
N ASN A 122 -2.07 9.07 7.91
CA ASN A 122 -1.48 7.87 8.50
C ASN A 122 -0.62 7.05 7.52
N VAL A 123 -0.27 7.60 6.36
CA VAL A 123 0.51 6.92 5.31
C VAL A 123 1.63 7.78 4.76
N TYR A 124 1.94 8.92 5.39
CA TYR A 124 3.01 9.81 4.94
C TYR A 124 4.38 9.39 5.51
N SER A 125 5.39 9.29 4.65
CA SER A 125 6.76 8.91 5.04
C SER A 125 7.54 10.05 5.70
N GLY A 126 7.28 11.30 5.32
CA GLY A 126 8.23 12.39 5.57
C GLY A 126 9.60 12.04 4.98
N GLU A 127 10.66 12.20 5.76
CA GLU A 127 12.06 11.92 5.37
C GLU A 127 12.51 10.46 5.63
N GLN A 128 11.59 9.55 5.99
CA GLN A 128 11.95 8.16 6.31
C GLN A 128 12.38 7.38 5.07
N ILE A 129 13.38 6.53 5.22
CA ILE A 129 13.96 5.71 4.14
C ILE A 129 13.45 4.27 4.18
N PHE A 130 13.83 3.46 3.18
CA PHE A 130 13.33 2.11 3.00
C PHE A 130 13.63 1.20 4.18
N GLU A 131 14.79 1.38 4.82
CA GLU A 131 15.25 0.58 5.95
C GLU A 131 14.89 1.17 7.32
N GLU A 132 14.02 2.19 7.37
CA GLU A 132 13.63 2.85 8.62
C GLU A 132 12.98 1.85 9.61
N ASP A 133 13.40 1.90 10.87
CA ASP A 133 12.95 0.99 11.93
C ASP A 133 13.15 1.64 13.31
N PRO A 134 12.07 2.01 14.04
CA PRO A 134 10.68 1.81 13.67
C PRO A 134 10.19 2.83 12.63
N VAL A 135 9.27 2.40 11.75
CA VAL A 135 8.56 3.34 10.88
C VAL A 135 7.49 4.08 11.69
N VAL A 136 7.44 5.40 11.52
CA VAL A 136 6.48 6.31 12.13
C VAL A 136 5.46 6.75 11.07
N HIS A 137 4.18 6.46 11.31
CA HIS A 137 3.09 6.95 10.46
C HIS A 137 2.87 8.45 10.68
N LYS A 138 2.86 9.23 9.60
CA LYS A 138 2.64 10.68 9.64
C LYS A 138 1.44 11.05 8.75
N ASP A 139 1.03 12.31 8.87
CA ASP A 139 -0.04 12.92 8.08
C ASP A 139 0.52 14.06 7.23
N LYS A 140 0.06 14.16 5.98
CA LYS A 140 0.29 15.35 5.15
C LYS A 140 -0.74 15.48 4.04
N ILE A 141 -1.11 16.71 3.72
CA ILE A 141 -1.86 17.03 2.50
C ILE A 141 -0.87 17.62 1.49
N LEU A 142 -0.76 17.00 0.32
CA LEU A 142 0.11 17.43 -0.77
C LEU A 142 -0.71 18.01 -1.91
N SER A 143 -0.24 19.09 -2.52
CA SER A 143 -0.77 19.55 -3.80
C SER A 143 -0.13 18.76 -4.94
N SER A 144 -0.86 18.44 -5.99
CA SER A 144 -0.30 17.80 -7.19
C SER A 144 0.85 18.61 -7.82
N SER A 145 0.85 19.93 -7.63
CA SER A 145 1.95 20.82 -8.05
C SER A 145 3.24 20.70 -7.23
N SER A 146 3.18 20.08 -6.04
CA SER A 146 4.34 19.81 -5.19
C SER A 146 5.03 18.48 -5.49
N LEU A 147 4.39 17.62 -6.30
CA LEU A 147 4.93 16.34 -6.73
C LEU A 147 5.85 16.54 -7.93
N GLU A 148 6.92 15.76 -8.00
CA GLU A 148 7.70 15.62 -9.23
C GLU A 148 6.78 15.08 -10.34
N SER A 149 6.94 15.59 -11.57
CA SER A 149 6.23 15.05 -12.72
C SER A 149 7.16 14.25 -13.61
N ARG A 150 6.74 13.04 -13.99
CA ARG A 150 7.43 12.18 -14.96
C ARG A 150 6.45 11.81 -16.05
N ASN A 151 6.81 12.11 -17.31
CA ASN A 151 5.92 11.91 -18.47
C ASN A 151 4.53 12.56 -18.29
N SER A 152 4.46 13.72 -17.63
CA SER A 152 3.23 14.46 -17.31
C SER A 152 2.37 13.86 -16.19
N PHE A 153 2.83 12.80 -15.52
CA PHE A 153 2.14 12.22 -14.37
C PHE A 153 2.85 12.62 -13.07
N PRO A 154 2.12 13.08 -12.05
CA PRO A 154 2.66 13.26 -10.71
C PRO A 154 3.17 11.93 -10.14
N VAL A 155 4.39 11.95 -9.60
CA VAL A 155 5.03 10.78 -9.00
C VAL A 155 4.78 10.78 -7.50
N LEU A 156 4.31 9.64 -6.99
CA LEU A 156 4.20 9.37 -5.56
C LEU A 156 5.15 8.23 -5.20
N TYR A 157 6.14 8.54 -4.35
CA TYR A 157 7.18 7.57 -3.98
C TYR A 157 6.72 6.72 -2.80
N ILE A 158 6.93 5.41 -2.89
CA ILE A 158 6.87 4.50 -1.74
C ILE A 158 8.26 4.48 -1.11
N ASN A 159 8.37 5.01 0.10
CA ASN A 159 9.65 5.29 0.72
C ASN A 159 10.07 4.28 1.80
N THR A 160 9.14 3.53 2.38
CA THR A 160 9.40 2.57 3.47
C THR A 160 8.92 1.16 3.09
N TRP A 161 9.48 0.14 3.75
CA TRP A 161 9.11 -1.28 3.58
C TRP A 161 7.66 -1.60 3.98
N ASN A 162 7.02 -0.73 4.77
CA ASN A 162 5.60 -0.80 5.11
C ASN A 162 4.74 0.20 4.29
N HIS A 163 5.19 0.54 3.08
CA HIS A 163 4.43 1.29 2.08
C HIS A 163 4.04 2.73 2.42
N MET A 164 4.82 3.46 3.20
CA MET A 164 4.56 4.90 3.42
C MET A 164 4.95 5.74 2.21
N PHE A 165 4.11 6.71 1.86
CA PHE A 165 4.22 7.51 0.64
C PHE A 165 4.84 8.89 0.89
N GLY A 166 5.49 9.45 -0.12
CA GLY A 166 6.00 10.83 -0.09
C GLY A 166 6.17 11.48 -1.45
N GLU A 167 6.30 12.80 -1.44
CA GLU A 167 6.51 13.62 -2.65
C GLU A 167 7.93 13.50 -3.25
N LYS A 168 8.87 12.91 -2.50
CA LYS A 168 10.29 12.82 -2.85
C LYS A 168 10.80 11.38 -2.73
N ASP A 169 11.80 11.06 -3.54
CA ASP A 169 12.60 9.85 -3.40
C ASP A 169 13.57 9.99 -2.23
N ASN A 170 13.23 9.36 -1.10
CA ASN A 170 14.14 9.31 0.05
C ASN A 170 15.23 8.25 -0.12
N ASN A 171 15.14 7.43 -1.17
CA ASN A 171 15.98 6.26 -1.41
C ASN A 171 16.72 6.34 -2.75
N PRO A 172 17.39 7.45 -3.12
CA PRO A 172 17.89 7.68 -4.49
C PRO A 172 18.89 6.64 -5.01
N LYS A 173 19.43 5.79 -4.13
CA LYS A 173 20.36 4.69 -4.47
C LYS A 173 19.67 3.38 -4.84
N LEU A 174 18.39 3.22 -4.52
CA LEU A 174 17.62 2.04 -4.90
C LEU A 174 17.06 2.22 -6.31
N THR A 175 17.02 1.15 -7.11
CA THR A 175 16.30 1.14 -8.38
C THR A 175 14.80 1.13 -8.12
N LYS A 176 14.02 1.82 -8.97
CA LYS A 176 12.57 2.00 -8.82
C LYS A 176 11.86 1.35 -9.98
N GLN A 177 10.75 0.70 -9.66
CA GLN A 177 9.76 0.30 -10.64
C GLN A 177 8.58 1.25 -10.54
N GLU A 178 8.12 1.72 -11.69
CA GLU A 178 6.98 2.61 -11.79
C GLU A 178 5.71 1.86 -12.16
N ILE A 179 4.63 2.18 -11.47
CA ILE A 179 3.32 1.58 -11.69
C ILE A 179 2.33 2.72 -11.88
N GLN A 180 1.69 2.76 -13.04
CA GLN A 180 0.66 3.74 -13.34
C GLN A 180 -0.66 3.33 -12.67
N ILE A 181 -1.21 4.22 -11.85
CA ILE A 181 -2.54 4.02 -11.25
C ILE A 181 -3.59 4.38 -12.30
N SER A 182 -4.13 3.38 -13.01
CA SER A 182 -5.09 3.61 -14.12
C SER A 182 -6.29 2.64 -14.13
N GLU A 183 -6.15 1.44 -13.56
CA GLU A 183 -7.20 0.42 -13.54
C GLU A 183 -7.72 0.16 -12.12
N PHE A 184 -8.87 0.75 -11.81
CA PHE A 184 -9.51 0.62 -10.50
C PHE A 184 -10.53 -0.50 -10.46
N ARG A 185 -10.48 -1.30 -9.38
CA ARG A 185 -11.63 -2.07 -8.90
C ARG A 185 -12.50 -1.17 -8.03
N PHE A 186 -13.81 -1.42 -7.99
CA PHE A 186 -14.65 -0.75 -7.01
C PHE A 186 -14.41 -1.31 -5.62
N GLY A 187 -14.22 -0.46 -4.62
CA GLY A 187 -14.18 -0.84 -3.21
C GLY A 187 -13.58 0.23 -2.30
N SER A 188 -14.05 0.29 -1.07
CA SER A 188 -13.45 1.11 -0.01
C SER A 188 -12.45 0.32 0.83
N ARG A 189 -11.60 1.05 1.58
CA ARG A 189 -10.74 0.49 2.62
C ARG A 189 -11.53 -0.36 3.59
N SER A 190 -12.66 0.15 4.09
CA SER A 190 -13.50 -0.59 5.04
C SER A 190 -14.04 -1.91 4.47
N GLN A 191 -14.39 -1.96 3.18
CA GLN A 191 -14.82 -3.21 2.53
C GLN A 191 -13.66 -4.21 2.39
N LEU A 192 -12.46 -3.73 2.06
CA LEU A 192 -11.26 -4.56 2.00
C LEU A 192 -10.89 -5.11 3.38
N ASP A 193 -10.87 -4.27 4.41
CA ASP A 193 -10.62 -4.70 5.79
C ASP A 193 -11.66 -5.72 6.25
N GLY A 194 -12.93 -5.53 5.91
CA GLY A 194 -13.99 -6.49 6.19
C GLY A 194 -13.82 -7.82 5.46
N TYR A 195 -13.34 -7.81 4.21
CA TYR A 195 -13.11 -9.04 3.43
C TYR A 195 -11.86 -9.81 3.88
N PHE A 196 -10.77 -9.11 4.19
CA PHE A 196 -9.51 -9.75 4.58
C PHE A 196 -9.41 -10.03 6.09
N GLY A 197 -10.14 -9.28 6.93
CA GLY A 197 -10.14 -9.46 8.38
C GLY A 197 -11.04 -10.59 8.90
N THR A 198 -11.75 -11.30 8.02
CA THR A 198 -12.63 -12.43 8.38
C THR A 198 -11.95 -13.80 8.45
N TYR A 199 -10.63 -13.88 8.35
CA TYR A 199 -9.86 -15.14 8.34
C TYR A 199 -9.02 -15.36 9.60
#